data_AF-A0A751ZG74-F1
#
_entry.id   AF-A0A751ZG74-F1
#
_cell.length_a   1.000
_cell.length_b   1.000
_cell.length_c   1.000
_cell.angle_alpha   90.00
_cell.angle_beta   90.00
_cell.angle_gamma   90.00
#
_symmetry.space_group_name_H-M   'P 1'
#
loop_
_entity.id
_entity.type
_entity.pdbx_description
1 polymer ?
#
loop_
_entity_poly.entity_id
_entity_poly.type
_entity_poly.pdbx_seq_one_letter_code
_entity_poly.pdbx_strand_id
1 'polypeptide(L)'
;MVCVSGGQKIKLVNARGELCYVEIEDEYLKELSAFSILPLNKVVDSIRVKNIIKNSLSMNKIFYTKYFFSSLFMAIFALTIPVFSNLFYDKLVPSASVSSLFGVAIIVAVFIVFEFILRTSKDIYQSITARQDDVDIDIAFLEAVLYSKKKNGRSMSSA
;
A
#
# COMPACT_ATOMS: atom_id res chain seq x y z
N MET A 1 -25.69 9.45 -27.23
CA MET A 1 -24.46 9.49 -28.04
C MET A 1 -23.30 9.54 -27.05
N VAL A 2 -22.44 8.53 -26.98
CA VAL A 2 -21.29 8.52 -26.08
C VAL A 2 -20.09 9.01 -26.89
N CYS A 3 -19.49 10.12 -26.45
CA CYS A 3 -18.37 10.77 -27.15
C CYS A 3 -17.08 10.38 -26.43
N VAL A 4 -16.20 9.65 -27.11
CA VAL A 4 -14.87 9.31 -26.58
C VAL A 4 -13.87 10.07 -27.42
N SER A 5 -13.32 11.15 -26.87
CA SER A 5 -12.29 11.94 -27.53
C SER A 5 -10.91 11.30 -27.31
N GLY A 6 -10.16 11.10 -28.39
CA GLY A 6 -8.78 10.64 -28.36
C GLY A 6 -7.94 11.47 -29.32
N GLY A 7 -7.35 12.57 -28.84
CA GLY A 7 -6.57 13.51 -29.64
C GLY A 7 -7.42 14.60 -30.34
N GLN A 8 -6.96 15.13 -31.46
CA GLN A 8 -7.62 16.20 -32.25
C GLN A 8 -8.91 15.74 -32.99
N LYS A 9 -9.33 14.48 -32.81
CA LYS A 9 -10.53 13.93 -33.47
C LYS A 9 -11.47 13.35 -32.43
N ILE A 10 -12.72 13.80 -32.41
CA ILE A 10 -13.76 13.22 -31.55
C ILE A 10 -14.34 12.00 -32.27
N LYS A 11 -14.29 10.83 -31.62
CA LYS A 11 -15.00 9.63 -32.06
C LYS A 11 -16.41 9.64 -31.46
N LEU A 12 -17.41 9.67 -32.33
CA LEU A 12 -18.82 9.60 -31.98
C LEU A 12 -19.35 8.22 -32.34
N VAL A 13 -20.08 7.58 -31.42
CA VAL A 13 -20.79 6.32 -31.71
C VAL A 13 -22.27 6.65 -31.88
N ASN A 14 -22.79 6.40 -33.09
CA ASN A 14 -24.21 6.55 -33.41
C ASN A 14 -25.05 5.44 -32.71
N ALA A 15 -26.36 5.63 -32.57
CA ALA A 15 -27.29 4.64 -32.02
C ALA A 15 -27.31 3.30 -32.79
N ARG A 16 -26.74 3.25 -34.01
CA ARG A 16 -26.55 2.05 -34.84
C ARG A 16 -25.19 1.37 -34.65
N GLY A 17 -24.33 1.87 -33.75
CA GLY A 17 -23.00 1.31 -33.48
C GLY A 17 -21.90 1.74 -34.46
N GLU A 18 -22.20 2.62 -35.42
CA GLU A 18 -21.22 3.13 -36.39
C GLU A 18 -20.35 4.24 -35.76
N LEU A 19 -19.04 4.19 -36.06
CA LEU A 19 -18.02 5.13 -35.61
C LEU A 19 -17.92 6.30 -36.60
N CYS A 20 -18.33 7.49 -36.17
CA CYS A 20 -18.14 8.74 -36.90
C CYS A 20 -16.99 9.55 -36.30
N TYR A 21 -16.20 10.20 -37.14
CA TYR A 21 -15.09 11.06 -36.74
C TYR A 21 -15.45 12.51 -37.07
N VAL A 22 -15.33 13.41 -36.08
CA VAL A 22 -15.48 14.85 -36.30
C VAL A 22 -14.16 15.52 -35.92
N GLU A 23 -13.56 16.20 -36.89
CA GLU A 23 -12.43 17.11 -36.66
C GLU A 23 -13.00 18.44 -36.15
N ILE A 24 -12.54 18.89 -34.99
CA ILE A 24 -13.01 20.11 -34.33
C ILE A 24 -11.81 21.01 -34.11
N GLU A 25 -11.93 22.29 -34.45
CA GLU A 25 -10.91 23.32 -34.19
C GLU A 25 -10.68 23.53 -32.68
N ASP A 26 -9.41 23.74 -32.30
CA ASP A 26 -8.93 23.80 -30.91
C ASP A 26 -9.61 24.86 -30.03
N GLU A 27 -10.34 25.81 -30.62
CA GLU A 27 -11.05 26.89 -29.93
C GLU A 27 -12.32 26.38 -29.23
N TYR A 28 -13.05 25.44 -29.84
CA TYR A 28 -14.27 24.84 -29.26
C TYR A 28 -13.97 23.78 -28.19
N LEU A 29 -12.77 23.18 -28.21
CA LEU A 29 -12.35 22.20 -27.20
C LEU A 29 -12.05 22.83 -25.83
N LYS A 30 -11.91 24.16 -25.74
CA LYS A 30 -11.67 24.88 -24.47
C LYS A 30 -12.95 25.16 -23.67
N GLU A 31 -14.10 25.25 -24.33
CA GLU A 31 -15.40 25.44 -23.67
C GLU A 31 -16.01 24.11 -23.21
N LEU A 32 -15.65 23.00 -23.85
CA LEU A 32 -16.08 21.67 -23.42
C LEU A 32 -15.28 21.20 -22.20
N SER A 33 -15.97 20.74 -21.17
CA SER A 33 -15.40 20.00 -20.03
C SER A 33 -14.91 18.61 -20.47
N ALA A 34 -13.86 18.58 -21.29
CA ALA A 34 -13.28 17.35 -21.82
C ALA A 34 -12.31 16.73 -20.79
N PHE A 35 -12.65 15.54 -20.29
CA PHE A 35 -11.73 14.71 -19.51
C PHE A 35 -10.70 14.09 -20.47
N SER A 36 -9.53 14.72 -20.59
CA SER A 36 -8.43 14.21 -21.42
C SER A 36 -7.71 13.08 -20.68
N ILE A 37 -7.86 11.84 -21.16
CA ILE A 37 -7.09 10.70 -20.67
C ILE A 37 -5.71 10.76 -21.31
N LEU A 38 -4.73 11.33 -20.60
CA LEU A 38 -3.34 11.33 -21.03
C LEU A 38 -2.80 9.89 -21.02
N PRO A 39 -2.00 9.48 -22.03
CA PRO A 39 -1.34 8.18 -21.99
C PRO A 39 -0.40 8.10 -20.77
N LEU A 40 -0.70 7.16 -19.86
CA LEU A 40 -0.03 6.96 -18.56
C LEU A 40 1.49 6.81 -18.63
N ASN A 41 2.03 6.41 -19.79
CA ASN A 41 3.43 6.05 -19.96
C ASN A 41 4.42 7.16 -19.53
N LYS A 42 4.12 8.44 -19.81
CA LYS A 42 5.01 9.56 -19.43
C LYS A 42 4.87 10.01 -17.97
N VAL A 43 3.77 9.68 -17.29
CA VAL A 43 3.55 10.06 -15.89
C VAL A 43 4.36 9.14 -14.97
N VAL A 44 4.43 7.84 -15.30
CA VAL A 44 5.18 6.81 -14.56
C VAL A 44 6.67 7.11 -14.48
N ASP A 45 7.28 7.62 -15.56
CA ASP A 45 8.73 7.93 -15.59
C ASP A 45 9.10 9.17 -14.76
N SER A 46 8.17 10.10 -14.54
CA SER A 46 8.40 11.35 -13.79
C SER A 46 8.29 11.16 -12.28
N ILE A 47 7.54 10.15 -11.85
CA ILE A 47 7.47 9.72 -10.45
C ILE A 47 8.75 8.93 -10.22
N ARG A 48 9.81 9.59 -9.76
CA ARG A 48 11.04 8.92 -9.31
C ARG A 48 10.71 8.17 -8.01
N VAL A 49 9.97 7.07 -8.11
CA VAL A 49 9.37 6.26 -7.03
C VAL A 49 10.39 6.00 -5.92
N LYS A 50 11.65 5.77 -6.31
CA LYS A 50 12.78 5.56 -5.41
C LYS A 50 12.99 6.68 -4.39
N ASN A 51 12.82 7.95 -4.77
CA ASN A 51 12.99 9.07 -3.85
C ASN A 51 11.75 9.27 -2.97
N ILE A 52 10.55 9.02 -3.49
CA ILE A 52 9.30 9.12 -2.72
C ILE A 52 9.28 8.04 -1.63
N ILE A 53 9.58 6.78 -1.99
CA ILE A 53 9.71 5.68 -1.04
C ILE A 53 10.81 5.98 -0.04
N LYS A 54 11.99 6.44 -0.47
CA LYS A 54 13.11 6.73 0.44
C LYS A 54 12.79 7.86 1.42
N ASN A 55 12.09 8.91 0.97
CA ASN A 55 11.74 10.05 1.81
C ASN A 55 10.64 9.66 2.81
N SER A 56 9.60 8.93 2.35
CA SER A 56 8.55 8.37 3.20
C SER A 56 9.12 7.43 4.28
N LEU A 57 10.03 6.51 3.89
CA LEU A 57 10.69 5.59 4.84
C LEU A 57 11.56 6.32 5.88
N SER A 58 12.23 7.42 5.50
CA SER A 58 13.10 8.17 6.41
C SER A 58 12.35 9.06 7.39
N MET A 59 11.14 9.50 7.03
CA MET A 59 10.35 10.42 7.86
C MET A 59 9.91 9.75 9.17
N ASN A 60 9.70 8.43 9.14
CA ASN A 60 9.13 7.66 10.26
C ASN A 60 9.99 6.46 10.69
N LYS A 61 11.32 6.65 10.75
CA LYS A 61 12.28 5.59 11.13
C LYS A 61 11.92 4.90 12.46
N ILE A 62 11.41 5.66 13.44
CA ILE A 62 11.00 5.14 14.76
C ILE A 62 9.83 4.15 14.64
N PHE A 63 8.84 4.43 13.79
CA PHE A 63 7.70 3.53 13.57
C PHE A 63 8.14 2.22 12.92
N TYR A 64 8.96 2.31 11.87
CA TYR A 64 9.51 1.13 11.21
C TYR A 64 10.37 0.27 12.14
N THR A 65 11.19 0.89 13.00
CA THR A 65 11.97 0.16 14.01
C THR A 65 11.07 -0.53 15.04
N LYS A 66 10.03 0.13 15.55
CA LYS A 66 9.06 -0.49 16.47
C LYS A 66 8.34 -1.68 15.83
N TYR A 67 7.94 -1.54 14.57
CA TYR A 67 7.31 -2.61 13.81
C TYR A 67 8.27 -3.80 13.58
N PHE A 68 9.52 -3.51 13.24
CA PHE A 68 10.57 -4.52 13.10
C PHE A 68 10.77 -5.30 14.39
N PHE A 69 10.92 -4.62 15.53
CA PHE A 69 11.05 -5.29 16.83
C PHE A 69 9.81 -6.12 17.18
N SER A 70 8.60 -5.61 16.97
CA SER A 70 7.37 -6.38 17.19
C SER A 70 7.33 -7.67 16.36
N SER A 71 7.72 -7.60 15.09
CA SER A 71 7.79 -8.75 14.20
C SER A 71 8.90 -9.74 14.58
N LEU A 72 10.02 -9.24 15.08
CA LEU A 72 11.14 -10.06 15.55
C LEU A 72 10.75 -10.86 16.80
N PHE A 73 10.12 -10.18 17.78
CA PHE A 73 9.61 -10.85 18.97
C PHE A 73 8.61 -11.94 18.57
N MET A 74 7.67 -11.64 17.69
CA MET A 74 6.73 -12.62 17.14
C MET A 74 7.41 -13.89 16.61
N ALA A 75 8.49 -13.74 15.84
CA ALA A 75 9.24 -14.88 15.32
C ALA A 75 9.88 -15.71 16.44
N ILE A 76 10.40 -15.07 17.50
CA ILE A 76 10.95 -15.76 18.67
C ILE A 76 9.84 -16.48 19.45
N PHE A 77 8.68 -15.85 19.63
CA PHE A 77 7.52 -16.47 20.28
C PHE A 77 7.05 -17.70 19.50
N ALA A 78 7.04 -17.65 18.16
CA ALA A 78 6.69 -18.79 17.32
C ALA A 78 7.64 -20.01 17.52
N LEU A 79 8.92 -19.78 17.81
CA LEU A 79 9.88 -20.85 18.13
C LEU A 79 9.67 -21.45 19.53
N THR A 80 8.86 -20.82 20.37
CA THR A 80 8.71 -21.26 21.75
C THR A 80 7.82 -22.51 21.84
N ILE A 81 6.77 -22.61 20.99
CA ILE A 81 5.92 -23.81 20.91
C ILE A 81 6.73 -25.10 20.68
N PRO A 82 7.59 -25.21 19.64
CA PRO A 82 8.37 -26.42 19.42
C PRO A 82 9.39 -26.68 20.54
N VAL A 83 10.00 -25.64 21.11
CA VAL A 83 10.94 -25.79 22.24
C VAL A 83 10.23 -26.35 23.48
N PHE A 84 9.06 -25.82 23.83
CA PHE A 84 8.26 -26.33 24.94
C PHE A 84 7.71 -27.73 24.68
N SER A 85 7.29 -28.00 23.45
CA SER A 85 6.86 -29.34 23.03
C SER A 85 7.99 -30.35 23.27
N ASN A 86 9.21 -30.02 22.85
CA ASN A 86 10.36 -30.88 23.06
C ASN A 86 10.69 -31.07 24.54
N LEU A 87 10.65 -29.99 25.33
CA LEU A 87 10.87 -30.06 26.78
C LEU A 87 9.80 -30.92 27.49
N PHE A 88 8.54 -30.81 27.05
CA PHE A 88 7.42 -31.56 27.61
C PHE A 88 7.58 -33.06 27.36
N TYR A 89 7.89 -33.44 26.11
CA TYR A 89 8.09 -34.84 25.76
C TYR A 89 9.32 -35.44 26.45
N ASP A 90 10.43 -34.71 26.55
CA ASP A 90 11.66 -35.25 27.15
C ASP A 90 11.61 -35.33 28.68
N LYS A 91 10.99 -34.35 29.36
CA LYS A 91 11.07 -34.23 30.82
C LYS A 91 9.77 -34.55 31.54
N LEU A 92 8.62 -34.14 30.99
CA LEU A 92 7.34 -34.23 31.70
C LEU A 92 6.61 -35.54 31.46
N VAL A 93 6.64 -36.07 30.23
CA VAL A 93 6.00 -37.35 29.90
C VAL A 93 6.61 -38.52 30.68
N PRO A 94 7.96 -38.66 30.81
CA PRO A 94 8.55 -39.79 31.52
C PRO A 94 8.42 -39.69 33.04
N SER A 95 8.36 -38.47 33.59
CA SER A 95 8.37 -38.23 35.04
C SER A 95 7.02 -38.55 35.73
N ALA A 96 5.96 -38.84 34.96
CA ALA A 96 4.61 -39.19 35.45
C ALA A 96 4.05 -38.30 36.59
N SER A 97 4.53 -37.05 36.68
CA SER A 97 4.21 -36.13 37.78
C SER A 97 3.10 -35.17 37.37
N VAL A 98 1.89 -35.43 37.87
CA VAL A 98 0.70 -34.60 37.61
C VAL A 98 0.90 -33.16 38.12
N SER A 99 1.66 -32.97 39.19
CA SER A 99 1.97 -31.64 39.74
C SER A 99 2.80 -30.79 38.77
N SER A 100 3.76 -31.40 38.06
CA SER A 100 4.57 -30.70 37.05
C SER A 100 3.79 -30.37 35.78
N LEU A 101 2.83 -31.22 35.40
CA LEU A 101 1.97 -31.03 34.23
C LEU A 101 1.16 -29.73 34.32
N PHE A 102 0.54 -29.47 35.48
CA PHE A 102 -0.24 -28.25 35.71
C PHE A 102 0.63 -26.99 35.63
N GLY A 103 1.87 -27.05 36.13
CA GLY A 103 2.81 -25.93 36.01
C GLY A 103 3.09 -25.56 34.55
N VAL A 104 3.39 -26.56 33.71
CA VAL A 104 3.66 -26.32 32.28
C VAL A 104 2.42 -25.90 31.51
N ALA A 105 1.26 -26.50 31.81
CA ALA A 105 -0.01 -26.12 31.18
C ALA A 105 -0.36 -24.64 31.42
N ILE A 106 -0.15 -24.13 32.63
CA ILE A 106 -0.37 -22.71 32.96
C ILE A 106 0.59 -21.82 32.17
N ILE A 107 1.87 -22.20 32.07
CA ILE A 107 2.87 -21.43 31.31
C ILE A 107 2.48 -21.35 29.84
N VAL A 108 2.09 -22.48 29.23
CA VAL A 108 1.64 -22.52 27.83
C VAL A 108 0.38 -21.69 27.62
N ALA A 109 -0.59 -21.76 28.54
CA ALA A 109 -1.80 -20.95 28.44
C ALA A 109 -1.50 -19.45 28.47
N VAL A 110 -0.64 -18.99 29.40
CA VAL A 110 -0.20 -17.59 29.45
C VAL A 110 0.52 -17.19 28.16
N PHE A 111 1.35 -18.08 27.63
CA PHE A 111 2.09 -17.84 26.40
C PHE A 111 1.18 -17.63 25.19
N ILE A 112 0.15 -18.47 25.03
CA ILE A 112 -0.86 -18.36 23.97
C ILE A 112 -1.61 -17.03 24.08
N VAL A 113 -2.02 -16.63 25.28
CA VAL A 113 -2.71 -15.34 25.51
C VAL A 113 -1.80 -14.17 25.13
N PHE A 114 -0.53 -14.22 25.53
CA PHE A 114 0.43 -13.17 25.21
C PHE A 114 0.73 -13.08 23.71
N GLU A 115 0.90 -14.23 23.04
CA GLU A 115 1.08 -14.29 21.59
C GLU A 115 -0.13 -13.68 20.87
N PHE A 116 -1.34 -13.98 21.32
CA PHE A 116 -2.58 -13.44 20.76
C PHE A 116 -2.64 -11.91 20.87
N ILE A 117 -2.28 -11.35 22.03
CA ILE A 117 -2.25 -9.90 22.26
C ILE A 117 -1.24 -9.21 21.35
N LEU A 118 -0.03 -9.78 21.23
CA LEU A 118 1.00 -9.25 20.33
C LEU A 118 0.56 -9.31 18.87
N ARG A 119 -0.14 -10.39 18.46
CA ARG A 119 -0.61 -10.59 17.08
C ARG A 119 -1.62 -9.54 16.71
N THR A 120 -2.63 -9.39 17.55
CA THR A 120 -3.68 -8.41 17.39
C THR A 120 -3.10 -6.99 17.33
N SER A 121 -2.16 -6.67 18.21
CA SER A 121 -1.51 -5.35 18.22
C SER A 121 -0.78 -5.09 16.89
N LYS A 122 0.06 -6.03 16.45
CA LYS A 122 0.80 -5.91 15.19
C LYS A 122 -0.13 -5.70 14.00
N ASP A 123 -1.21 -6.49 13.92
CA ASP A 123 -2.17 -6.42 12.81
C ASP A 123 -2.91 -5.08 12.78
N ILE A 124 -3.33 -4.57 13.94
CA ILE A 124 -3.96 -3.24 14.06
C ILE A 124 -3.00 -2.14 13.59
N TYR A 125 -1.76 -2.12 14.09
CA TYR A 125 -0.78 -1.12 13.68
C TYR A 125 -0.48 -1.18 12.19
N GLN A 126 -0.30 -2.38 11.64
CA GLN A 126 -0.09 -2.56 10.21
C GLN A 126 -1.26 -2.03 9.39
N SER A 127 -2.50 -2.26 9.83
CA SER A 127 -3.69 -1.76 9.12
C SER A 127 -3.81 -0.24 9.13
N ILE A 128 -3.39 0.43 10.22
CA ILE A 128 -3.42 1.89 10.32
C ILE A 128 -2.36 2.49 9.40
N THR A 129 -1.14 1.95 9.42
CA THR A 129 -0.04 2.41 8.56
C THR A 129 -0.37 2.20 7.08
N ALA A 130 -0.90 1.02 6.71
CA ALA A 130 -1.26 0.74 5.32
C ALA A 130 -2.27 1.76 4.77
N ARG A 131 -3.28 2.16 5.56
CA ARG A 131 -4.25 3.17 5.15
C ARG A 131 -3.64 4.56 4.97
N GLN A 132 -2.65 4.92 5.78
CA GLN A 132 -1.95 6.19 5.64
C GLN A 132 -1.10 6.20 4.37
N ASP A 133 -0.34 5.12 4.13
CA ASP A 133 0.48 4.96 2.95
C ASP A 133 -0.36 5.00 1.66
N ASP A 134 -1.53 4.35 1.64
CA ASP A 134 -2.44 4.36 0.48
C ASP A 134 -2.91 5.79 0.14
N VAL A 135 -3.32 6.59 1.15
CA VAL A 135 -3.76 7.98 0.95
C VAL A 135 -2.63 8.86 0.41
N ASP A 136 -1.43 8.72 0.97
CA ASP A 136 -0.27 9.50 0.54
C ASP A 136 0.11 9.18 -0.92
N ILE A 137 0.04 7.90 -1.31
CA ILE A 137 0.29 7.44 -2.68
C ILE A 137 -0.78 7.99 -3.64
N ASP A 138 -2.06 7.92 -3.26
CA ASP A 138 -3.18 8.43 -4.07
C ASP A 138 -3.05 9.93 -4.34
N ILE A 139 -2.69 10.72 -3.32
CA ILE A 139 -2.44 12.16 -3.46
C ILE A 139 -1.26 12.41 -4.40
N ALA A 140 -0.14 11.73 -4.20
CA ALA A 140 1.04 11.88 -5.04
C ALA A 140 0.77 11.50 -6.51
N PHE A 141 -0.03 10.46 -6.74
CA PHE A 141 -0.46 10.04 -8.08
C PHE A 141 -1.37 11.08 -8.72
N LEU A 142 -2.38 11.56 -8.01
CA LEU A 142 -3.31 12.57 -8.50
C LEU A 142 -2.59 13.90 -8.81
N GLU A 143 -1.67 14.31 -7.93
CA GLU A 143 -0.81 15.46 -8.16
C GLU A 143 0.02 15.29 -9.44
N ALA A 144 0.65 14.11 -9.63
CA ALA A 144 1.41 13.83 -10.85
C ALA A 144 0.53 13.89 -12.11
N VAL A 145 -0.69 13.34 -12.07
CA VAL A 145 -1.63 13.37 -13.20
C VAL A 145 -2.10 14.80 -13.52
N LEU A 146 -2.49 15.58 -12.51
CA LEU A 146 -2.97 16.96 -12.71
C LEU A 146 -1.85 17.92 -13.13
N TYR A 147 -0.71 17.88 -12.44
CA TYR A 147 0.37 18.85 -12.63
C TYR A 147 1.38 18.45 -13.71
N SER A 148 1.32 17.22 -14.25
CA SER A 148 2.05 16.83 -15.47
C SER A 148 1.83 17.82 -16.63
N LYS A 149 0.66 18.49 -16.68
CA LYS A 149 0.35 19.52 -17.68
C LYS A 149 1.00 20.89 -17.41
N LYS A 150 1.38 21.22 -16.16
CA LYS A 150 1.83 22.58 -15.77
C LYS A 150 3.32 22.83 -16.02
N LYS A 151 4.15 21.78 -16.16
CA LYS A 151 5.61 21.93 -16.31
C LYS A 151 6.08 22.15 -17.76
N ASN A 152 5.20 22.02 -18.76
CA ASN A 152 5.57 22.18 -20.17
C ASN A 152 5.25 23.57 -20.78
N GLY A 153 4.86 24.55 -19.94
CA GLY A 153 4.48 25.91 -20.39
C GLY A 153 5.28 27.05 -19.75
N ARG A 154 6.36 26.76 -19.01
CA ARG A 154 7.27 27.77 -18.44
C ARG A 154 8.72 27.45 -18.79
N SER A 155 9.02 27.48 -20.09
CA SER A 155 10.27 28.11 -20.51
C SER A 155 9.98 29.61 -20.52
N MET A 156 10.15 30.25 -19.36
CA MET A 156 10.10 31.69 -19.29
C MET A 156 11.49 32.18 -19.69
N SER A 157 11.58 32.59 -20.95
CA SER A 157 12.53 33.58 -21.40
C SER A 157 12.50 34.78 -20.45
N SER A 158 13.65 35.08 -19.88
CA SER A 158 14.06 36.38 -19.33
C SER A 158 15.59 36.28 -19.37
N ALA A 159 16.25 36.79 -20.41
CA ALA A 159 16.64 38.21 -20.54
C ALA A 159 17.47 38.65 -19.34
#